data_AF-F6FRD6-F1
#
_entry.id   AF-F6FRD6-F1
#
_cell.length_a   1.000
_cell.length_b   1.000
_cell.length_c   1.000
_cell.angle_alpha   90.00
_cell.angle_beta   90.00
_cell.angle_gamma   90.00
#
_symmetry.space_group_name_H-M   'P 1'
#
loop_
_entity.id
_entity.type
_entity.pdbx_description
1 polymer ?
#
loop_
_entity_poly.entity_id
_entity_poly.type
_entity_poly.pdbx_seq_one_letter_code
_entity_poly.pdbx_strand_id
1 'polypeptide(L)'
;MAFRRFYRRTFLKKRGHHAGAYVLADVSLERGMVSDDGTDVCAHLTVADCARTAVLQFDVHDRDTAANALHKARVLKTVVDGFVDALELAVAESGVTERSGKPSRR
;
A
#
# COMPACT_ATOMS: atom_id res chain seq x y z
N MET A 1 16.02 19.27 -2.79
CA MET A 1 16.59 18.08 -2.10
C MET A 1 15.45 17.44 -1.34
N ALA A 2 15.14 16.17 -1.60
CA ALA A 2 14.00 15.49 -1.00
C ALA A 2 14.39 14.86 0.34
N PHE A 3 13.59 15.09 1.39
CA PHE A 3 13.75 14.47 2.70
C PHE A 3 12.72 13.34 2.86
N ARG A 4 13.20 12.09 2.81
CA ARG A 4 12.38 10.88 2.94
C ARG A 4 11.86 10.75 4.38
N ARG A 5 10.54 10.89 4.55
CA ARG A 5 9.85 10.76 5.85
C ARG A 5 9.47 9.32 6.16
N PHE A 6 9.04 8.56 5.16
CA PHE A 6 8.63 7.17 5.34
C PHE A 6 8.90 6.37 4.08
N TYR A 7 9.43 5.17 4.26
CA TYR A 7 9.52 4.20 3.17
C TYR A 7 9.38 2.80 3.67
N ARG A 8 8.52 2.04 3.00
CA ARG A 8 8.38 0.62 3.23
C ARG A 8 8.05 -0.08 1.93
N ARG A 9 8.87 -1.06 1.57
CA ARG A 9 8.56 -2.04 0.54
C ARG A 9 8.40 -3.41 1.19
N THR A 10 7.33 -4.12 0.87
CA THR A 10 7.07 -5.46 1.41
C THR A 10 6.42 -6.33 0.33
N PHE A 11 6.87 -7.57 0.19
CA PHE A 11 6.26 -8.53 -0.72
C PHE A 11 4.97 -9.07 -0.11
N LEU A 12 3.91 -9.16 -0.92
CA LEU A 12 2.59 -9.59 -0.48
C LEU A 12 2.47 -11.12 -0.36
N LYS A 13 3.33 -11.84 -1.08
CA LYS A 13 3.28 -13.30 -1.13
C LYS A 13 4.17 -13.92 -0.05
N LYS A 14 3.71 -15.05 0.48
CA LYS A 14 4.51 -15.90 1.37
C LYS A 14 5.77 -16.39 0.64
N ARG A 15 6.80 -16.75 1.42
CA ARG A 15 8.02 -17.35 0.88
C ARG A 15 7.68 -18.61 0.06
N GLY A 16 8.30 -18.75 -1.12
CA GLY A 16 8.06 -19.87 -2.04
C GLY A 16 7.15 -19.55 -3.23
N HIS A 17 6.61 -18.34 -3.32
CA HIS A 17 5.86 -17.84 -4.47
C HIS A 17 6.63 -16.74 -5.23
N HIS A 18 6.27 -16.48 -6.49
CA HIS A 18 6.92 -15.44 -7.31
C HIS A 18 6.87 -14.05 -6.65
N ALA A 19 8.00 -13.33 -6.66
CA ALA A 19 8.17 -12.03 -6.00
C ALA A 19 7.52 -10.84 -6.73
N GLY A 20 6.63 -11.08 -7.69
CA GLY A 20 5.99 -10.03 -8.50
C GLY A 20 4.90 -9.23 -7.78
N ALA A 21 4.51 -9.63 -6.56
CA ALA A 21 3.48 -8.95 -5.79
C ALA A 21 4.08 -8.23 -4.57
N TYR A 22 3.89 -6.92 -4.49
CA TYR A 22 4.45 -6.08 -3.43
C TYR A 22 3.60 -4.86 -3.14
N VAL A 23 3.77 -4.30 -1.95
CA VAL A 23 3.33 -2.96 -1.58
C VAL A 23 4.56 -2.11 -1.36
N LEU A 24 4.54 -0.90 -1.91
CA LEU A 24 5.55 0.12 -1.71
C LEU A 24 4.85 1.41 -1.27
N ALA A 25 5.19 1.89 -0.09
CA ALA A 25 4.78 3.19 0.42
C ALA A 25 6.01 4.10 0.51
N ASP A 26 5.91 5.30 -0.05
CA ASP A 26 6.94 6.34 0.00
C ASP A 26 6.30 7.68 0.33
N VAL A 27 6.85 8.37 1.33
CA VAL A 27 6.49 9.75 1.68
C VAL A 27 7.77 10.55 1.80
N SER A 28 7.91 11.59 0.98
CA SER A 28 9.01 12.54 1.00
C SER A 28 8.50 13.96 1.17
N LEU A 29 9.35 14.81 1.75
CA LEU A 29 9.21 16.26 1.69
C LEU A 29 10.12 16.76 0.59
N GLU A 30 9.58 17.56 -0.32
CA GLU A 30 10.36 18.16 -1.40
C GLU A 30 10.29 19.68 -1.26
N ARG A 31 11.38 20.36 -1.62
CA ARG A 31 11.35 21.82 -1.65
C ARG A 31 10.40 22.21 -2.79
N GLY A 32 9.37 22.98 -2.47
CA GLY A 32 8.26 23.25 -3.39
C GLY A 32 8.75 23.86 -4.69
N MET A 33 8.23 23.37 -5.81
CA MET A 33 8.51 23.96 -7.13
C MET A 33 7.58 25.14 -7.44
N VAL A 34 6.49 25.28 -6.67
CA VAL A 34 5.38 26.22 -6.95
C VAL A 34 5.37 27.44 -6.02
N SER A 35 5.99 27.36 -4.84
CA SER A 35 6.16 28.48 -3.91
C SER A 35 7.59 28.53 -3.40
N ASP A 36 8.24 29.69 -3.55
CA ASP A 36 9.68 29.90 -3.36
C ASP A 36 10.19 29.50 -1.96
N ASP A 37 9.28 29.42 -0.98
CA ASP A 37 9.55 29.09 0.43
C ASP A 37 8.79 27.84 0.95
N GLY A 38 8.02 27.16 0.09
CA GLY A 38 7.16 26.04 0.48
C GLY A 38 7.89 24.69 0.57
N THR A 39 7.36 23.78 1.39
CA THR A 39 7.73 22.35 1.37
C THR A 39 6.52 21.53 0.94
N ASP A 40 6.63 20.85 -0.18
CA ASP A 40 5.60 19.95 -0.71
C ASP A 40 5.75 18.57 -0.05
N VAL A 41 4.63 17.87 0.13
CA VAL A 41 4.66 16.45 0.50
C VAL A 41 4.39 15.64 -0.76
N CYS A 42 5.32 14.76 -1.13
CA CYS A 42 5.12 13.77 -2.16
C CYS A 42 4.84 12.42 -1.51
N ALA A 43 3.70 11.82 -1.79
CA ALA A 43 3.24 10.62 -1.09
C ALA A 43 2.61 9.61 -2.07
N HIS A 44 3.25 8.46 -2.19
CA HIS A 44 2.89 7.41 -3.14
C HIS A 44 2.66 6.08 -2.43
N LEU A 45 1.53 5.43 -2.75
CA LEU A 45 1.28 4.04 -2.39
C LEU A 45 1.12 3.23 -3.67
N THR A 46 2.05 2.31 -3.90
CA THR A 46 2.02 1.36 -5.02
C THR A 46 1.64 -0.02 -4.52
N VAL A 47 0.68 -0.66 -5.17
CA VAL A 47 0.31 -2.06 -4.97
C VAL A 47 0.47 -2.79 -6.30
N ALA A 48 1.28 -3.84 -6.31
CA ALA A 48 1.49 -4.70 -7.46
C ALA A 48 1.09 -6.15 -7.11
N ASP A 49 0.44 -6.84 -8.04
CA ASP A 49 0.10 -8.27 -7.92
C ASP A 49 0.47 -9.03 -9.20
N CYS A 50 1.77 -9.10 -9.50
CA CYS A 50 2.42 -9.86 -10.60
C CYS A 50 2.05 -9.48 -12.04
N ALA A 51 0.78 -9.19 -12.32
CA ALA A 51 0.27 -8.83 -13.65
C ALA A 51 -0.18 -7.37 -13.72
N ARG A 52 -0.46 -6.73 -12.58
CA ARG A 52 -1.01 -5.38 -12.51
C ARG A 52 -0.34 -4.58 -11.41
N THR A 53 -0.30 -3.28 -11.63
CA THR A 53 0.21 -2.29 -10.68
C THR A 53 -0.79 -1.14 -10.59
N ALA A 54 -1.14 -0.75 -9.38
CA ALA A 54 -1.91 0.46 -9.09
C ALA A 54 -1.07 1.40 -8.24
N VAL A 55 -1.10 2.69 -8.56
CA VAL A 55 -0.41 3.75 -7.82
C VAL A 55 -1.43 4.78 -7.37
N LEU A 56 -1.45 5.07 -6.08
CA LEU A 56 -2.28 6.11 -5.48
C LEU A 56 -1.38 7.25 -5.02
N GLN A 57 -1.76 8.47 -5.39
CA GLN A 57 -1.04 9.70 -5.04
C GLN A 57 -1.79 10.50 -3.96
N PHE A 58 -1.04 10.96 -2.96
CA PHE A 58 -1.53 11.72 -1.80
C PHE A 58 -0.72 13.00 -1.62
N ASP A 59 -0.26 13.59 -2.73
CA ASP A 59 0.59 14.76 -2.71
C ASP A 59 -0.15 15.96 -2.08
N VAL A 60 0.63 16.79 -1.39
CA VAL A 60 0.17 17.97 -0.67
C VAL A 60 1.02 19.15 -1.10
N HIS A 61 0.36 20.16 -1.66
CA HIS A 61 0.99 21.40 -2.14
C HIS A 61 0.47 22.63 -1.37
N ASP A 62 -0.66 22.49 -0.67
CA ASP A 62 -1.32 23.56 0.09
C ASP A 62 -2.21 22.97 1.20
N ARG A 63 -2.93 23.85 1.92
CA ARG A 63 -3.77 23.45 3.06
C ARG A 63 -4.98 22.61 2.65
N ASP A 64 -5.57 22.89 1.50
CA ASP A 64 -6.80 22.23 1.06
C ASP A 64 -6.48 20.82 0.53
N THR A 65 -5.41 20.71 -0.25
CA THR A 65 -4.85 19.43 -0.69
C THR A 65 -4.39 18.58 0.50
N ALA A 66 -3.88 19.18 1.57
CA ALA A 66 -3.52 18.46 2.80
C ALA A 66 -4.72 17.75 3.44
N ALA A 67 -5.83 18.48 3.65
CA ALA A 67 -7.03 17.92 4.25
C ALA A 67 -7.60 16.77 3.41
N ASN A 68 -7.64 16.95 2.09
CA ASN A 68 -8.11 15.93 1.16
C ASN A 68 -7.18 14.71 1.11
N ALA A 69 -5.85 14.90 1.04
CA ALA A 69 -4.88 13.81 1.04
C ALA A 69 -5.00 12.95 2.30
N LEU A 70 -5.08 13.59 3.48
CA LEU A 70 -5.28 12.89 4.75
C LEU A 70 -6.63 12.16 4.80
N HIS A 71 -7.70 12.77 4.29
CA HIS A 71 -9.00 12.11 4.20
C HIS A 71 -8.95 10.86 3.31
N LYS A 72 -8.40 10.97 2.09
CA LYS A 72 -8.20 9.83 1.17
C LYS A 72 -7.42 8.69 1.84
N ALA A 73 -6.32 9.01 2.52
CA ALA A 73 -5.49 8.02 3.20
C ALA A 73 -6.25 7.29 4.32
N ARG A 74 -7.05 8.03 5.11
CA ARG A 74 -7.89 7.46 6.17
C ARG A 74 -8.99 6.55 5.61
N VAL A 75 -9.69 7.00 4.57
CA VAL A 75 -10.73 6.19 3.89
C VAL A 75 -10.13 4.91 3.33
N LEU A 76 -8.98 5.00 2.64
CA LEU A 76 -8.30 3.82 2.12
C LEU A 76 -7.94 2.83 3.23
N LYS A 77 -7.38 3.31 4.34
CA LYS A 77 -7.07 2.46 5.50
C LYS A 77 -8.33 1.73 5.98
N THR A 78 -9.43 2.45 6.21
CA THR A 78 -10.69 1.86 6.68
C THR A 78 -11.23 0.80 5.72
N VAL A 79 -11.19 1.07 4.42
CA VAL A 79 -11.66 0.11 3.41
C VAL A 79 -10.78 -1.13 3.35
N VAL A 80 -9.45 -0.97 3.41
CA VAL A 80 -8.51 -2.10 3.41
C VAL A 80 -8.65 -2.95 4.66
N ASP A 81 -8.76 -2.33 5.84
CA ASP A 81 -8.96 -3.05 7.10
C ASP A 81 -10.27 -3.86 7.04
N GLY A 82 -11.38 -3.23 6.65
CA GLY A 82 -12.67 -3.92 6.51
C GLY A 82 -12.68 -5.02 5.44
N PHE A 83 -11.91 -4.85 4.35
CA PHE A 83 -11.72 -5.91 3.36
C PHE A 83 -10.97 -7.12 3.94
N VAL A 84 -9.94 -6.89 4.75
CA VAL A 84 -9.20 -7.97 5.43
C VAL A 84 -10.12 -8.74 6.38
N ASP A 85 -10.85 -8.02 7.24
CA ASP A 85 -11.79 -8.64 8.19
C ASP A 85 -12.84 -9.50 7.47
N ALA A 86 -13.44 -8.95 6.39
CA ALA A 86 -14.43 -9.66 5.60
C ALA A 86 -13.85 -10.87 4.86
N LEU A 87 -12.62 -10.78 4.36
CA LEU A 87 -11.95 -11.90 3.70
C LEU A 87 -11.63 -13.02 4.69
N GLU A 88 -11.15 -12.69 5.88
CA GLU A 88 -10.87 -13.67 6.94
C GLU A 88 -12.13 -14.42 7.36
N LEU A 89 -13.24 -13.70 7.54
CA LEU A 89 -14.53 -14.29 7.84
C LEU A 89 -15.00 -15.22 6.70
N ALA A 90 -14.95 -14.75 5.46
CA ALA A 90 -15.35 -15.55 4.30
C ALA A 90 -14.50 -16.82 4.16
N VAL A 91 -13.19 -16.75 4.44
CA VAL A 91 -12.32 -17.94 4.45
C VAL A 91 -12.74 -18.92 5.55
N ALA A 92 -13.01 -18.43 6.77
CA ALA A 92 -13.47 -19.28 7.87
C ALA A 92 -14.81 -19.97 7.55
N GLU A 93 -15.75 -19.26 6.90
CA GLU A 93 -17.06 -19.78 6.51
C GLU A 93 -16.99 -20.74 5.32
N SER A 94 -16.05 -20.54 4.39
CA SER A 94 -15.94 -21.33 3.16
C SER A 94 -15.58 -22.81 3.38
N GLY A 95 -15.09 -23.16 4.57
CA GLY A 95 -14.63 -24.53 4.86
C GLY A 95 -13.43 -24.95 4.01
N VAL A 96 -12.68 -23.99 3.41
CA VAL A 96 -11.43 -24.27 2.71
C VAL A 96 -10.45 -24.87 3.71
N THR A 97 -10.39 -26.19 3.72
CA THR A 97 -9.41 -26.98 4.45
C THR A 97 -8.10 -26.97 3.67
N GLU A 98 -6.98 -27.06 4.38
CA GLU A 98 -5.68 -27.25 3.74
C GLU A 98 -5.80 -28.37 2.71
N ARG A 99 -5.49 -28.09 1.44
CA ARG A 99 -5.29 -29.18 0.48
C ARG A 99 -4.20 -30.04 1.09
N SER A 100 -4.56 -31.27 1.46
CA SER A 100 -3.66 -32.30 1.93
C SER A 100 -2.48 -32.41 0.95
N GLY A 101 -1.40 -31.70 1.30
CA GLY A 101 -0.15 -31.75 0.58
C GLY A 101 0.36 -33.18 0.68
N LYS A 102 0.38 -33.89 -0.45
CA LYS A 102 1.04 -35.19 -0.56
C LYS A 102 2.44 -35.05 0.06
N PRO A 103 2.87 -35.94 0.97
CA PRO A 103 4.17 -35.81 1.60
C PRO A 103 5.25 -35.78 0.53
N SER A 104 6.05 -34.71 0.54
CA SER A 104 7.23 -34.59 -0.31
C SER A 104 8.16 -35.75 0.00
N ARG A 105 8.22 -36.74 -0.90
CA ARG A 105 9.30 -37.73 -0.91
C ARG A 105 10.55 -37.04 -1.46
N ARG A 106 11.45 -36.64 -0.56
CA ARG A 106 12.91 -36.82 -0.63
C ARG A 106 13.61 -35.99 0.43
#